data_AF-A0A841HM89-F1
#
_entry.id   AF-A0A841HM89-F1
#
_cell.length_a   1.000
_cell.length_b   1.000
_cell.length_c   1.000
_cell.angle_alpha   90.00
_cell.angle_beta   90.00
_cell.angle_gamma   90.00
#
_symmetry.space_group_name_H-M   'P 1'
#
loop_
_entity.id
_entity.type
_entity.pdbx_description
1 polymer ?
#
loop_
_entity_poly.entity_id
_entity_poly.type
_entity_poly.pdbx_seq_one_letter_code
_entity_poly.pdbx_strand_id
1 'polypeptide(L)'
;MNLATRLSTTDAADLPSVLASWYAEQSSVRRLRATEESSSIVVHISLEPTSDGDDALPVWFANNGRWASDLTALTRRNVQLKLVVADPFDELDADSSGDVIAELSWREPWAFT
;
A
#
# COMPACT_ATOMS: atom_id res chain seq x y z
N MET A 1 21.78 -13.99 -35.23
CA MET A 1 20.59 -13.15 -34.97
C MET A 1 20.71 -12.65 -33.54
N ASN A 2 21.20 -11.43 -33.37
CA ASN A 2 21.35 -10.80 -32.06
C ASN A 2 20.05 -10.08 -31.72
N LEU A 3 19.30 -10.61 -30.76
CA LEU A 3 18.16 -9.90 -30.17
C LEU A 3 18.72 -8.87 -29.20
N ALA A 4 18.59 -7.61 -29.59
CA ALA A 4 18.92 -6.44 -28.81
C ALA A 4 18.26 -6.53 -27.42
N THR A 5 19.11 -6.63 -26.40
CA THR A 5 18.78 -6.31 -25.01
C THR A 5 18.07 -4.96 -25.01
N ARG A 6 16.76 -4.96 -24.76
CA ARG A 6 16.02 -3.73 -24.50
C ARG A 6 16.60 -3.12 -23.23
N LEU A 7 17.31 -2.02 -23.41
CA LEU A 7 17.61 -1.06 -22.37
C LEU A 7 16.27 -0.59 -21.77
N SER A 8 15.96 -1.03 -20.55
CA SER A 8 15.04 -0.27 -19.69
C SER A 8 15.89 0.64 -18.82
N THR A 9 16.01 1.87 -19.29
CA THR A 9 16.59 3.04 -18.64
C THR A 9 15.93 3.30 -17.27
N THR A 10 16.69 3.92 -16.35
CA THR A 10 16.24 4.80 -15.25
C THR A 10 15.90 4.06 -13.94
N ASP A 11 16.68 4.17 -12.86
CA ASP A 11 16.62 5.27 -11.86
C ASP A 11 15.20 5.78 -11.54
N ALA A 12 14.22 4.88 -11.55
CA ALA A 12 12.99 5.01 -10.81
C ALA A 12 13.05 3.92 -9.75
N ALA A 13 13.03 4.29 -8.46
CA ALA A 13 13.02 3.30 -7.39
C ALA A 13 11.93 2.27 -7.68
N ASP A 14 12.25 0.98 -7.57
CA ASP A 14 11.29 -0.11 -7.75
C ASP A 14 10.15 0.08 -6.74
N LEU A 15 9.08 0.75 -7.17
CA LEU A 15 7.97 1.16 -6.30
C LEU A 15 7.39 -0.03 -5.54
N PRO A 16 7.19 -1.22 -6.14
CA PRO A 16 6.77 -2.41 -5.41
C PRO A 16 7.72 -2.78 -4.26
N SER A 17 9.04 -2.82 -4.50
CA SER A 17 10.03 -3.14 -3.45
C SER A 17 10.11 -2.08 -2.36
N VAL A 18 9.98 -0.80 -2.71
CA VAL A 18 9.95 0.30 -1.73
C VAL A 18 8.72 0.19 -0.84
N LEU A 19 7.55 -0.04 -1.43
CA LEU A 19 6.30 -0.22 -0.69
C LEU A 19 6.34 -1.47 0.20
N ALA A 20 6.91 -2.58 -0.31
CA ALA A 20 7.10 -3.80 0.46
C ALA A 20 8.03 -3.61 1.65
N SER A 21 9.14 -2.88 1.46
CA SER A 21 10.09 -2.59 2.54
C SER A 21 9.45 -1.71 3.62
N TRP A 22 8.76 -0.64 3.22
CA TRP A 22 8.04 0.23 4.15
C TRP A 22 6.96 -0.53 4.93
N TYR A 23 6.18 -1.37 4.23
CA TYR A 23 5.13 -2.19 4.82
C TYR A 23 5.68 -3.15 5.88
N ALA A 24 6.81 -3.79 5.61
CA ALA A 24 7.46 -4.70 6.55
C ALA A 24 7.88 -4.03 7.88
N GLU A 25 8.08 -2.71 7.87
CA GLU A 25 8.39 -1.93 9.07
C GLU A 25 7.14 -1.47 9.84
N GLN A 26 5.94 -1.56 9.25
CA GLN A 26 4.69 -1.09 9.87
C GLN A 26 3.90 -2.23 10.51
N SER A 27 4.25 -2.61 11.74
CA SER A 27 3.59 -3.71 12.46
C SER A 27 2.08 -3.55 12.67
N SER A 28 1.56 -2.32 12.61
CA SER A 28 0.14 -2.04 12.78
C SER A 28 -0.66 -2.15 11.48
N VAL A 29 0.00 -2.23 10.33
CA VAL A 29 -0.65 -2.28 9.01
C VAL A 29 -0.86 -3.73 8.62
N ARG A 30 -2.13 -4.12 8.49
CA ARG A 30 -2.53 -5.49 8.17
C ARG A 30 -2.54 -5.75 6.67
N ARG A 31 -3.12 -4.84 5.89
CA ARG A 31 -3.11 -4.90 4.41
C ARG A 31 -2.71 -3.57 3.82
N LEU A 32 -2.07 -3.61 2.66
CA LEU A 32 -1.73 -2.44 1.85
C LEU A 32 -2.08 -2.74 0.39
N ARG A 33 -2.72 -1.78 -0.26
CA ARG A 33 -2.89 -1.75 -1.71
C ARG A 33 -2.49 -0.38 -2.24
N ALA A 34 -1.57 -0.36 -3.19
CA ALA A 34 -1.12 0.84 -3.86
C ALA A 34 -1.59 0.82 -5.32
N THR A 35 -2.23 1.89 -5.76
CA THR A 35 -2.64 2.10 -7.14
C THR A 35 -2.03 3.38 -7.69
N GLU A 36 -1.77 3.39 -9.00
CA GLU A 36 -1.38 4.59 -9.74
C GLU A 36 -2.62 5.29 -10.27
N GLU A 37 -2.93 6.48 -9.76
CA GLU A 37 -4.04 7.30 -10.26
C GLU A 37 -3.50 8.61 -10.83
N SER A 38 -3.70 8.84 -12.13
CA SER A 38 -3.38 10.06 -12.92
C SER A 38 -2.00 10.71 -12.68
N SER A 39 -1.75 11.24 -11.48
CA SER A 39 -0.52 11.93 -11.06
C SER A 39 -0.07 11.63 -9.61
N SER A 40 -0.72 10.68 -8.93
CA SER A 40 -0.45 10.33 -7.53
C SER A 40 -0.48 8.82 -7.31
N ILE A 41 0.19 8.36 -6.25
CA ILE A 41 -0.01 7.02 -5.72
C ILE A 41 -1.13 7.11 -4.68
N VAL A 42 -2.15 6.29 -4.81
CA VAL A 42 -3.13 6.10 -3.75
C VAL A 42 -2.80 4.83 -3.01
N VAL A 43 -2.56 4.94 -1.70
CA VAL A 43 -2.25 3.80 -0.84
C VAL A 43 -3.41 3.61 0.13
N HIS A 44 -4.15 2.52 -0.06
CA HIS A 44 -5.16 2.06 0.86
C HIS A 44 -4.50 1.13 1.88
N ILE A 45 -4.78 1.33 3.16
CA ILE A 45 -4.30 0.45 4.23
C ILE A 45 -5.44 0.00 5.12
N SER A 46 -5.37 -1.22 5.62
CA SER A 46 -6.13 -1.68 6.77
C SER A 46 -5.18 -1.90 7.95
N LEU A 47 -5.69 -1.71 9.15
CA LEU A 47 -4.91 -1.83 10.38
C LEU A 47 -5.32 -3.07 11.16
N GLU A 48 -4.43 -3.58 12.01
CA GLU A 48 -4.82 -4.61 12.97
C GLU A 48 -5.83 -4.01 13.97
N PRO A 49 -6.97 -4.69 14.23
CA PRO A 49 -7.90 -4.25 15.26
C PRO A 49 -7.23 -4.33 16.63
N THR A 50 -7.48 -3.35 17.49
CA THR A 50 -7.00 -3.38 18.88
C THR A 50 -7.63 -4.55 19.64
N SER A 51 -6.93 -5.09 20.64
CA SER A 51 -7.42 -6.22 21.45
C SER A 51 -8.77 -5.97 22.15
N ASP A 52 -9.13 -4.70 22.39
CA ASP A 52 -10.42 -4.28 22.95
C ASP A 52 -11.56 -4.21 21.91
N GLY A 53 -11.27 -4.55 20.66
CA GLY A 53 -12.26 -5.13 19.76
C GLY A 53 -12.77 -4.29 18.61
N ASP A 54 -12.39 -3.03 18.41
CA ASP A 54 -12.88 -2.32 17.20
C ASP A 54 -12.10 -1.07 16.77
N ASP A 55 -11.34 -0.42 17.66
CA ASP A 55 -10.88 0.94 17.35
C ASP A 55 -9.46 0.99 16.78
N ALA A 56 -9.34 0.84 15.46
CA ALA A 56 -8.09 1.10 14.75
C ALA A 56 -7.83 2.60 14.49
N LEU A 57 -8.79 3.47 14.81
CA LEU A 57 -8.71 4.91 14.53
C LEU A 57 -7.62 5.62 15.34
N PRO A 58 -7.35 5.32 16.63
CA PRO A 58 -6.23 5.92 17.37
C PRO A 58 -4.89 5.70 16.69
N VAL A 59 -4.63 4.49 16.18
CA VAL A 59 -3.39 4.17 15.46
C VAL A 59 -3.31 4.97 14.17
N TRP A 60 -4.42 5.03 13.41
CA TRP A 60 -4.49 5.83 12.20
C TRP A 60 -4.25 7.32 12.48
N PHE A 61 -4.95 7.92 13.44
CA PHE A 61 -4.80 9.34 13.77
C PHE A 61 -3.38 9.68 14.23
N ALA A 62 -2.74 8.78 14.98
CA ALA A 62 -1.37 8.98 15.44
C ALA A 62 -0.33 8.91 14.31
N ASN A 63 -0.56 8.09 13.27
CA ASN A 63 0.48 7.77 12.29
C ASN A 63 0.24 8.26 10.86
N ASN A 64 -1.01 8.57 10.46
CA ASN A 64 -1.35 8.87 9.06
C ASN A 64 -0.45 9.95 8.42
N GLY A 65 -0.16 11.03 9.13
CA GLY A 65 0.65 12.13 8.61
C GLY A 65 2.11 11.73 8.43
N ARG A 66 2.67 10.98 9.40
CA ARG A 66 4.03 10.44 9.31
C ARG A 66 4.12 9.43 8.17
N TRP A 67 3.20 8.48 8.09
CA TRP A 67 3.17 7.45 7.04
C TRP A 67 3.04 8.03 5.64
N ALA A 68 2.15 9.01 5.43
CA ALA A 68 2.03 9.68 4.14
C ALA A 68 3.32 10.44 3.76
N SER A 69 3.98 11.06 4.74
CA SER A 69 5.25 11.76 4.54
C SER A 69 6.39 10.80 4.20
N ASP A 70 6.50 9.69 4.94
CA ASP A 70 7.49 8.63 4.72
C ASP A 70 7.34 8.05 3.30
N LEU A 71 6.12 7.68 2.90
CA LEU A 71 5.82 7.16 1.57
C LEU A 71 6.09 8.19 0.46
N THR A 72 5.76 9.46 0.68
CA THR A 72 6.06 10.54 -0.27
C THR A 72 7.58 10.71 -0.45
N ALA A 73 8.33 10.67 0.65
CA ALA A 73 9.80 10.78 0.62
C ALA A 73 10.46 9.57 -0.07
N LEU A 74 9.99 8.36 0.24
CA LEU A 74 10.52 7.11 -0.31
C LEU A 74 10.21 6.95 -1.81
N THR A 75 8.99 7.28 -2.23
CA THR A 75 8.55 7.14 -3.64
C THR A 75 8.92 8.36 -4.49
N ARG A 76 9.26 9.50 -3.87
CA ARG A 76 9.42 10.81 -4.52
C ARG A 76 8.18 11.24 -5.34
N ARG A 77 7.01 10.70 -5.01
CA ARG A 77 5.73 11.02 -5.65
C ARG A 77 4.73 11.51 -4.62
N ASN A 78 3.70 12.22 -5.07
CA ASN A 78 2.58 12.53 -4.19
C ASN A 78 1.88 11.22 -3.81
N VAL A 79 1.77 10.97 -2.50
CA VAL A 79 1.08 9.80 -1.94
C VAL A 79 -0.16 10.25 -1.18
N GLN A 80 -1.31 9.68 -1.54
CA GLN A 80 -2.55 9.81 -0.79
C GLN A 80 -2.77 8.54 0.02
N LEU A 81 -2.68 8.65 1.34
CA LEU A 81 -2.92 7.53 2.24
C LEU A 81 -4.39 7.51 2.67
N LYS A 82 -5.05 6.36 2.51
CA LYS A 82 -6.47 6.16 2.85
C LYS A 82 -6.61 4.96 3.80
N LEU A 83 -7.38 5.14 4.87
CA LEU A 83 -7.73 4.07 5.78
C LEU A 83 -8.98 3.33 5.29
N VAL A 84 -8.92 2.01 5.31
CA VAL A 84 -10.04 1.12 5.04
C VAL A 84 -10.45 0.48 6.37
N VAL A 85 -11.59 0.93 6.90
CA VAL A 85 -12.10 0.55 8.23
C VAL A 85 -13.00 -0.68 8.16
N ALA A 86 -13.69 -0.89 7.04
CA ALA A 86 -14.62 -2.01 6.86
C ALA A 86 -14.03 -3.10 5.95
N ASP A 87 -14.25 -4.35 6.33
CA ASP A 87 -14.06 -5.51 5.45
C ASP A 87 -15.29 -5.64 4.53
N PRO A 88 -15.14 -6.01 3.25
CA PRO A 88 -13.92 -6.50 2.61
C PRO A 88 -13.00 -5.41 2.05
N PHE A 89 -11.71 -5.55 2.34
CA PHE A 89 -10.65 -4.79 1.66
C PHE A 89 -10.63 -5.06 0.15
N ASP A 90 -11.14 -6.22 -0.26
CA ASP A 90 -11.21 -6.71 -1.64
C ASP A 90 -12.27 -5.96 -2.49
N GLU A 91 -13.20 -5.20 -1.90
CA GLU A 91 -14.13 -4.34 -2.66
C GLU A 91 -13.46 -3.09 -3.26
N LEU A 92 -12.22 -2.78 -2.87
CA LEU A 92 -11.44 -1.68 -3.46
C LEU A 92 -11.24 -1.82 -4.98
N ASP A 93 -11.33 -3.02 -5.54
CA ASP A 93 -11.23 -3.27 -6.98
C ASP A 93 -12.33 -2.58 -7.80
N ALA A 94 -13.51 -2.35 -7.23
CA ALA A 94 -14.63 -1.76 -7.96
C ALA A 94 -14.57 -0.23 -8.07
N ASP A 95 -13.95 0.44 -7.08
CA ASP A 95 -13.90 1.92 -6.97
C ASP A 95 -12.54 2.51 -7.37
N SER A 96 -11.49 1.70 -7.49
CA SER A 96 -10.14 2.17 -7.85
C SER A 96 -9.95 2.16 -9.36
N SER A 97 -9.90 3.33 -10.00
CA SER A 97 -9.68 3.43 -11.45
C SER A 97 -8.21 3.28 -11.88
N GLY A 98 -7.29 3.13 -10.91
CA GLY A 98 -5.85 3.12 -11.14
C GLY A 98 -5.21 1.74 -11.30
N ASP A 99 -4.09 1.67 -12.01
CA ASP A 99 -3.28 0.46 -12.17
C ASP A 99 -2.68 0.03 -10.82
N VAL A 100 -2.78 -1.26 -10.48
CA VAL A 100 -2.22 -1.80 -9.23
C VAL A 100 -0.69 -1.82 -9.30
N ILE A 101 -0.04 -1.14 -8.34
CA ILE A 101 1.41 -1.12 -8.16
C ILE A 101 1.85 -2.25 -7.23
N ALA A 102 1.16 -2.41 -6.10
CA ALA A 102 1.48 -3.41 -5.10
C ALA A 102 0.25 -3.77 -4.25
N GLU A 103 0.15 -5.02 -3.84
CA GLU A 103 -0.84 -5.51 -2.88
C GLU A 103 -0.15 -6.46 -1.88
N LEU A 104 -0.28 -6.18 -0.59
CA LEU A 104 0.44 -6.84 0.50
C LEU A 104 -0.50 -7.14 1.66
N SER A 105 -0.37 -8.33 2.27
CA SER A 105 -1.14 -8.76 3.44
C SER A 105 -0.31 -9.67 4.32
N TRP A 106 -0.24 -9.42 5.64
CA TRP A 106 0.61 -10.19 6.55
C TRP A 106 -0.07 -11.44 7.12
N ARG A 107 -1.37 -11.62 6.88
CA ARG A 107 -2.05 -12.89 7.11
C ARG A 107 -2.66 -13.31 5.79
N GLU A 108 -2.27 -14.49 5.33
CA GLU A 108 -3.03 -15.17 4.29
C GLU A 108 -4.50 -15.17 4.76
N PRO A 109 -5.47 -14.80 3.90
CA PRO A 109 -6.83 -15.24 4.17
C PRO A 109 -6.68 -16.75 4.35
N TRP A 110 -7.07 -17.25 5.51
CA TRP A 110 -7.19 -18.69 5.71
C TRP A 110 -8.05 -19.16 4.56
N ALA A 111 -7.43 -19.77 3.56
CA ALA A 111 -8.14 -20.48 2.53
C ALA A 111 -8.78 -21.63 3.29
N PHE A 112 -10.03 -21.47 3.73
CA PHE A 112 -10.85 -22.62 4.08
C PHE A 112 -10.99 -23.40 2.78
N THR A 113 -10.10 -24.37 2.59
CA THR A 113 -10.28 -25.43 1.62
C THR A 113 -11.30 -26.44 2.13
#